data_AF-A0A662H8N3-F1
#
_entry.id   AF-A0A662H8N3-F1
#
_cell.length_a   1.000
_cell.length_b   1.000
_cell.length_c   1.000
_cell.angle_alpha   90.00
_cell.angle_beta   90.00
_cell.angle_gamma   90.00
#
_symmetry.space_group_name_H-M   'P 1'
#
loop_
_entity.id
_entity.type
_entity.pdbx_description
1 polymer ?
#
loop_
_entity_poly.entity_id
_entity_poly.type
_entity_poly.pdbx_seq_one_letter_code
_entity_poly.pdbx_strand_id
1 'polypeptide(L)'
;MNLPEVEEKIQCPCGRTINDASEYKLLFLKKEMYEIDLLCPNDTCFLRELGFVKFRVEDDNIKIEKASFYPPFVTWNVARLGKEKAMTLLKQHLRDIVNKQIDWSKIKESVKTAEEGAGS
;
A
#
# COMPACT_ATOMS: atom_id res chain seq x y z
N MET A 1 33.59 -19.03 5.18
CA MET A 1 32.16 -19.43 5.22
C MET A 1 31.36 -18.23 4.77
N ASN A 2 30.84 -18.23 3.53
CA ASN A 2 29.89 -17.19 3.11
C ASN A 2 28.57 -17.48 3.81
N LEU A 3 28.17 -16.58 4.71
CA LEU A 3 26.79 -16.53 5.18
C LEU A 3 25.89 -16.27 3.97
N PRO A 4 24.78 -16.99 3.78
CA PRO A 4 23.83 -16.65 2.74
C PRO A 4 23.37 -15.22 3.00
N GLU A 5 23.50 -14.36 1.99
CA GLU A 5 22.96 -13.01 2.00
C GLU A 5 21.49 -13.13 2.39
N VAL A 6 21.14 -12.69 3.61
CA VAL A 6 19.76 -12.71 4.08
C VAL A 6 19.02 -11.76 3.16
N GLU A 7 18.28 -12.30 2.20
CA GLU A 7 17.60 -11.49 1.18
C GLU A 7 16.85 -10.34 1.85
N GLU A 8 17.31 -9.13 1.56
CA GLU A 8 17.01 -7.90 2.30
C GLU A 8 15.63 -7.34 1.93
N LYS A 9 14.60 -8.19 2.05
CA LYS A 9 13.28 -7.96 1.48
C LYS A 9 12.23 -7.75 2.56
N ILE A 10 11.24 -6.95 2.21
CA ILE A 10 10.03 -6.79 3.01
C ILE A 10 9.29 -8.13 3.05
N GLN A 11 8.77 -8.47 4.23
CA GLN A 11 7.97 -9.67 4.43
C GLN A 11 6.72 -9.32 5.23
N CYS A 12 5.61 -9.95 4.88
CA CYS A 12 4.41 -9.95 5.70
C CYS A 12 4.57 -10.88 6.91
N PRO A 13 3.97 -10.57 8.08
CA PRO A 13 3.92 -11.50 9.22
C PRO A 13 3.42 -12.91 8.89
N CYS A 14 2.67 -13.10 7.79
CA CYS A 14 2.29 -14.43 7.31
C CYS A 14 3.41 -15.22 6.60
N GLY A 15 4.63 -14.68 6.53
CA GLY A 15 5.80 -15.29 5.90
C GLY A 15 5.99 -14.94 4.42
N ARG A 16 5.00 -14.33 3.77
CA ARG A 16 5.09 -13.93 2.36
C ARG A 16 6.10 -12.80 2.15
N THR A 17 7.14 -13.07 1.37
CA THR A 17 8.09 -12.05 0.88
C THR A 17 7.44 -11.18 -0.19
N ILE A 18 7.75 -9.88 -0.15
CA ILE A 18 7.26 -8.86 -1.08
C ILE A 18 8.51 -8.16 -1.65
N ASN A 19 8.81 -8.41 -2.92
CA ASN A 19 10.04 -7.91 -3.56
C ASN A 19 9.92 -6.46 -3.99
N ASP A 20 8.73 -6.04 -4.43
CA ASP A 20 8.49 -4.68 -4.91
C ASP A 20 7.03 -4.24 -4.74
N ALA A 21 6.76 -2.98 -5.08
CA ALA A 21 5.46 -2.33 -4.92
C ALA A 21 4.32 -2.94 -5.74
N SER A 22 4.60 -3.64 -6.84
CA SER A 22 3.57 -4.23 -7.71
C SER A 22 2.96 -5.51 -7.12
N GLU A 23 3.63 -6.14 -6.14
CA GLU A 23 3.11 -7.34 -5.47
C GLU A 23 2.00 -7.04 -4.46
N TYR A 24 1.81 -5.77 -4.08
CA TYR A 24 0.69 -5.39 -3.21
C TYR A 24 -0.60 -5.41 -4.00
N LYS A 25 -1.63 -6.02 -3.44
CA LYS A 25 -2.98 -5.96 -4.00
C LYS A 25 -3.60 -4.64 -3.57
N LEU A 26 -3.97 -3.79 -4.53
CA LEU A 26 -4.59 -2.50 -4.26
C LEU A 26 -6.10 -2.63 -4.32
N LEU A 27 -6.79 -2.26 -3.24
CA LEU A 27 -8.25 -2.27 -3.17
C LEU A 27 -8.78 -0.86 -2.98
N PHE A 28 -9.55 -0.38 -3.95
CA PHE A 28 -10.25 0.90 -3.86
C PHE A 28 -11.75 0.67 -3.64
N LEU A 29 -12.25 0.97 -2.44
CA LEU A 29 -13.67 0.88 -2.13
C LEU A 29 -14.34 2.23 -2.42
N LYS A 30 -15.03 2.29 -3.57
CA LYS A 30 -15.64 3.50 -4.16
C LYS A 30 -16.66 4.24 -3.30
N LYS A 31 -17.15 3.64 -2.20
CA LYS A 31 -18.36 4.14 -1.54
C LYS A 31 -18.13 5.13 -0.39
N GLU A 32 -17.00 5.10 0.34
CA GLU A 32 -17.01 5.79 1.65
C GLU A 32 -15.71 6.49 2.11
N MET A 33 -14.50 6.28 1.55
CA MET A 33 -13.28 6.71 2.28
C MET A 33 -12.15 7.42 1.53
N TYR A 34 -12.21 7.64 0.20
CA TYR A 34 -11.07 8.18 -0.57
C TYR A 34 -9.73 7.53 -0.15
N GLU A 35 -9.77 6.21 -0.01
CA GLU A 35 -8.71 5.41 0.57
C GLU A 35 -8.50 4.17 -0.29
N ILE A 36 -7.24 3.83 -0.51
CA ILE A 36 -6.81 2.63 -1.22
C ILE A 36 -6.08 1.75 -0.21
N ASP A 37 -6.63 0.56 0.05
CA ASP A 37 -6.02 -0.41 0.93
C ASP A 37 -4.90 -1.16 0.22
N LEU A 38 -3.78 -1.33 0.93
CA LEU A 38 -2.61 -2.07 0.49
C LEU A 38 -2.69 -3.48 1.09
N LEU A 39 -3.11 -4.45 0.31
CA LEU A 39 -3.34 -5.82 0.76
C LEU A 39 -2.11 -6.71 0.52
N CYS A 40 -1.97 -7.72 1.37
CA CYS A 40 -0.98 -8.77 1.22
C CYS A 40 -1.23 -9.57 -0.08
N PRO A 41 -0.18 -9.94 -0.84
CA PRO A 41 -0.36 -10.81 -2.00
C PRO A 41 -0.91 -12.20 -1.65
N ASN A 42 -0.74 -12.64 -0.40
CA ASN A 42 -1.32 -13.89 0.08
C ASN A 42 -2.79 -13.70 0.47
N ASP A 43 -3.71 -14.32 -0.28
CA ASP A 43 -5.16 -14.21 -0.07
C ASP A 43 -5.66 -14.81 1.26
N THR A 44 -4.90 -15.75 1.83
CA THR A 44 -5.24 -16.37 3.11
C THR A 44 -4.49 -15.72 4.28
N CYS A 45 -3.92 -14.53 4.08
CA CYS A 45 -3.20 -13.80 5.10
C CYS A 45 -4.16 -13.34 6.22
N PHE A 46 -3.86 -13.72 7.47
CA PHE A 46 -4.64 -13.27 8.63
C PHE A 46 -4.59 -11.75 8.86
N LEU A 47 -3.51 -11.09 8.44
CA LEU A 47 -3.37 -9.64 8.56
C LEU A 47 -4.17 -8.93 7.44
N ARG A 48 -4.22 -9.56 6.26
CA ARG A 48 -4.91 -9.12 5.02
C ARG A 48 -4.49 -7.73 4.53
N GLU A 49 -4.76 -6.69 5.29
CA GLU A 49 -4.43 -5.30 5.03
C GLU A 49 -3.08 -4.94 5.68
N LEU A 50 -2.16 -4.43 4.89
CA LEU A 50 -0.80 -4.07 5.32
C LEU A 50 -0.65 -2.57 5.55
N GLY A 51 -1.51 -1.76 4.95
CA GLY A 51 -1.47 -0.31 5.00
C GLY A 51 -2.54 0.32 4.12
N PHE A 52 -2.45 1.63 3.94
CA PHE A 52 -3.40 2.41 3.17
C PHE A 52 -2.74 3.62 2.49
N VAL A 53 -3.40 4.12 1.46
CA VAL A 53 -3.16 5.43 0.83
C VAL A 53 -4.45 6.22 0.86
N LYS A 54 -4.48 7.29 1.65
CA LYS A 54 -5.59 8.23 1.74
C LYS A 54 -5.32 9.45 0.86
N PHE A 55 -6.33 9.85 0.12
CA PHE A 55 -6.27 10.96 -0.82
C PHE A 55 -7.55 11.80 -0.76
N ARG A 56 -7.57 12.89 -1.48
CA ARG A 56 -8.76 13.69 -1.78
C ARG A 56 -8.76 14.11 -3.24
N VAL A 57 -9.94 14.45 -3.74
CA VAL A 57 -10.13 15.07 -5.05
C VAL A 57 -10.45 16.55 -4.79
N GLU A 58 -9.57 17.45 -5.24
CA GLU A 58 -9.72 18.91 -5.17
C GLU A 58 -9.57 19.45 -6.61
N ASP A 59 -10.58 20.15 -7.15
CA ASP A 59 -10.52 20.79 -8.48
C ASP A 59 -9.99 19.88 -9.60
N ASP A 60 -10.53 18.67 -9.69
CA ASP A 60 -10.11 17.62 -10.65
C ASP A 60 -8.67 17.10 -10.48
N ASN A 61 -8.01 17.42 -9.36
CA ASN A 61 -6.69 16.95 -9.00
C ASN A 61 -6.73 15.98 -7.81
N ILE A 62 -5.86 14.96 -7.84
CA ILE A 62 -5.68 14.09 -6.67
C ILE A 62 -4.63 14.69 -5.77
N LYS A 63 -4.95 14.77 -4.49
CA LYS A 63 -4.04 15.16 -3.43
C LYS A 63 -3.86 14.02 -2.45
N ILE A 64 -2.63 13.57 -2.27
CA ILE A 64 -2.31 12.52 -1.30
C ILE A 64 -2.28 13.14 0.10
N GLU A 65 -3.15 12.67 0.99
CA GLU A 65 -3.19 13.13 2.38
C GLU A 65 -2.22 12.35 3.25
N LYS A 66 -2.22 11.02 3.10
CA LYS A 66 -1.41 10.12 3.93
C LYS A 66 -1.20 8.79 3.23
N ALA A 67 0.00 8.24 3.34
CA ALA A 67 0.29 6.86 2.96
C ALA A 67 1.09 6.21 4.09
N SER A 68 0.65 5.07 4.59
CA SER A 68 1.30 4.39 5.69
C SER A 68 1.03 2.90 5.71
N PHE A 69 2.03 2.13 6.10
CA PHE A 69 1.81 0.76 6.55
C PHE A 69 1.33 0.73 8.00
N TYR A 70 0.57 -0.30 8.36
CA TYR A 70 0.07 -0.49 9.71
C TYR A 70 1.17 -0.97 10.67
N PRO A 71 1.08 -0.63 11.96
CA PRO A 71 2.11 -0.96 12.94
C PRO A 71 2.53 -2.44 12.98
N PRO A 72 1.63 -3.45 12.89
CA PRO A 72 2.05 -4.86 12.91
C PRO A 72 3.01 -5.21 11.76
N PHE A 73 2.77 -4.68 10.56
CA PHE A 73 3.62 -4.91 9.40
C PHE A 73 4.96 -4.18 9.52
N VAL A 74 4.94 -2.94 10.02
CA VAL A 74 6.16 -2.14 10.24
C VAL A 74 7.04 -2.79 11.32
N THR A 75 6.48 -3.10 12.49
CA THR A 75 7.19 -3.71 13.62
C THR A 75 7.84 -5.03 13.23
N TRP A 76 7.13 -5.86 12.45
CA TRP A 76 7.69 -7.12 11.94
C TRP A 76 8.96 -6.91 11.10
N ASN A 77 8.92 -5.97 10.15
CA ASN A 77 10.06 -5.72 9.28
C ASN A 77 11.21 -5.02 10.02
N VAL A 78 10.91 -4.13 10.98
CA VAL A 78 11.92 -3.52 11.85
C VAL A 78 12.64 -4.58 12.69
N ALA A 79 11.92 -5.56 13.24
CA ALA A 79 12.52 -6.64 14.02
C ALA A 79 13.44 -7.53 13.17
N ARG A 80 13.12 -7.75 11.90
CA ARG A 80 13.90 -8.59 10.97
C ARG A 80 15.12 -7.88 10.37
N LEU A 81 14.95 -6.63 9.94
CA LEU A 81 15.92 -5.92 9.10
C LEU A 81 16.68 -4.82 9.85
N GLY A 82 16.26 -4.50 11.07
CA GLY A 82 16.67 -3.30 11.78
C GLY A 82 15.88 -2.07 11.33
N LYS A 83 15.79 -1.07 12.23
CA LYS A 83 14.93 0.11 12.06
C LYS A 83 15.23 0.90 10.80
N GLU A 84 16.49 1.31 10.60
CA GLU A 84 16.86 2.21 9.51
C GLU A 84 16.53 1.62 8.13
N LYS A 85 16.93 0.36 7.93
CA LYS A 85 16.75 -0.35 6.68
C LYS A 85 15.30 -0.69 6.39
N ALA A 86 14.58 -1.20 7.39
CA ALA A 86 13.15 -1.47 7.26
C ALA A 86 12.38 -0.20 6.87
N MET A 87 12.64 0.92 7.56
CA MET A 87 11.98 2.18 7.26
C MET A 87 12.32 2.72 5.87
N THR A 88 13.56 2.53 5.41
CA THR A 88 13.99 2.91 4.05
C THR A 88 13.23 2.12 2.99
N LEU A 89 13.19 0.80 3.12
CA LEU A 89 12.50 -0.09 2.18
C LEU A 89 10.99 0.15 2.18
N LEU A 90 10.36 0.22 3.37
CA LEU A 90 8.92 0.49 3.49
C LEU A 90 8.55 1.84 2.87
N LYS A 91 9.36 2.88 3.10
CA LYS A 91 9.13 4.20 2.49
C LYS A 91 9.29 4.16 0.97
N GLN A 92 10.25 3.40 0.46
CA GLN A 92 10.44 3.21 -0.98
C GLN A 92 9.22 2.50 -1.60
N HIS A 93 8.74 1.43 -0.98
CA HIS A 93 7.54 0.72 -1.42
C HIS A 93 6.32 1.66 -1.46
N LEU A 94 6.06 2.44 -0.40
CA LEU A 94 4.95 3.40 -0.40
C LEU A 94 5.07 4.44 -1.52
N ARG A 95 6.27 4.98 -1.77
CA ARG A 95 6.49 5.91 -2.88
C ARG A 95 6.21 5.28 -4.23
N ASP A 96 6.67 4.05 -4.45
CA ASP A 96 6.45 3.34 -5.71
C ASP A 96 4.98 2.96 -5.89
N ILE A 97 4.27 2.58 -4.83
CA ILE A 97 2.83 2.35 -4.87
C ILE A 97 2.10 3.62 -5.35
N VAL A 98 2.34 4.74 -4.67
CA VAL A 98 1.70 6.03 -4.97
C VAL A 98 2.02 6.52 -6.38
N ASN A 99 3.26 6.37 -6.84
CA ASN A 99 3.70 6.97 -8.09
C ASN A 99 3.57 6.06 -9.32
N LYS A 100 3.54 4.73 -9.14
CA LYS A 100 3.65 3.77 -10.24
C LYS A 100 2.53 2.73 -10.29
N GLN A 101 1.94 2.36 -9.16
CA GLN A 101 0.98 1.26 -9.10
C GLN A 101 -0.47 1.74 -9.07
N ILE A 102 -0.72 2.93 -8.52
CA ILE A 102 -2.06 3.52 -8.51
C ILE A 102 -2.33 4.23 -9.84
N ASP A 103 -3.35 3.77 -10.55
CA ASP A 103 -3.89 4.44 -11.74
C ASP A 103 -4.84 5.57 -11.31
N TRP A 104 -4.26 6.74 -11.02
CA TRP A 104 -5.00 7.91 -10.55
C TRP A 104 -6.07 8.39 -11.53
N SER A 105 -5.88 8.16 -12.83
CA SER A 105 -6.87 8.51 -13.85
C SER A 105 -8.16 7.70 -13.68
N LYS A 106 -8.03 6.37 -13.49
CA LYS A 106 -9.19 5.50 -13.19
C LYS A 106 -9.84 5.80 -11.86
N ILE A 107 -9.06 6.22 -10.85
CA ILE A 107 -9.58 6.63 -9.55
C ILE A 107 -10.45 7.89 -9.72
N LYS A 108 -9.96 8.92 -10.42
CA LYS A 108 -10.74 10.14 -10.71
C LYS A 108 -12.05 9.84 -11.41
N GLU A 109 -12.02 9.02 -12.47
CA GLU A 109 -13.21 8.59 -13.21
C GLU A 109 -14.21 7.87 -12.29
N SER A 110 -13.71 6.94 -11.47
CA SER A 110 -14.52 6.18 -10.53
C SER A 110 -15.20 7.03 -9.46
N VAL A 111 -14.56 8.10 -9.00
CA VAL A 111 -15.14 9.07 -8.05
C VAL A 111 -16.24 9.88 -8.75
N LYS A 112 -15.96 10.45 -9.93
CA LYS A 112 -16.94 11.24 -10.70
C LYS A 112 -18.24 10.47 -10.95
N THR A 113 -18.14 9.22 -11.43
CA THR A 113 -19.33 8.38 -11.68
C THR A 113 -20.12 8.08 -10.40
N ALA A 114 -19.45 7.93 -9.24
CA ALA A 114 -20.13 7.68 -7.98
C ALA A 114 -20.89 8.91 -7.47
N GLU A 115 -20.34 10.11 -7.66
CA GLU A 115 -21.00 11.38 -7.32
C GLU A 115 -22.19 11.67 -8.24
N GLU A 116 -22.07 11.40 -9.53
CA GLU A 116 -23.16 11.58 -10.52
C GLU A 116 -24.32 10.58 -10.31
N GLY A 117 -24.01 9.33 -9.93
CA GLY A 117 -25.00 8.28 -9.71
C GLY A 117 -25.76 8.37 -8.38
N ALA A 118 -25.28 9.14 -7.41
CA ALA A 118 -25.95 9.37 -6.13
C ALA A 118 -26.96 10.54 -6.16
N GLY A 119 -27.03 11.27 -7.27
CA GLY A 119 -27.92 12.42 -7.48
C GLY A 119 -29.13 12.17 -8.40
N SER A 120 -29.42 10.91 -8.76
CA SER A 120 -30.57 10.52 -9.61
C SER A 120 -31.64 9.75 -8.83
#